data_AF-A0A6N3BJQ7-F1
#
_entry.id   AF-A0A6N3BJQ7-F1
#
_cell.length_a   1.000
_cell.length_b   1.000
_cell.length_c   1.000
_cell.angle_alpha   90.00
_cell.angle_beta   90.00
_cell.angle_gamma   90.00
#
_symmetry.space_group_name_H-M   'P 1'
#
loop_
_entity.id
_entity.type
_entity.pdbx_description
1 polymer ?
#
loop_
_entity_poly.entity_id
_entity_poly.type
_entity_poly.pdbx_seq_one_letter_code
_entity_poly.pdbx_strand_id
1 'polypeptide(L)'
;MPGTTVDTVPLKDEISSFTTVRSNEKAVGGVSNEGQAVVGMALNKTGTKNNGAVLPMDVKGKKSWFVLDDQLIALGSGITGNTNASIETVIDNRLLNDQFTYKVVTETGEVTQPTEQSEKEWLLLQSSQPETSIGYYFPEKETVKVISEERQGTYREINESFPSDEVYHGSYRKFLINHGKHPINEAYAYVILPGVNEKGLKEYAEKEPVTILQNTPKIQAVKVKESGYLGINFWDNTGGELDGLKTDKPLSVLKKINEQEKSYTFADLAHTKTKITIELPNDFEAVRSMSEGITYDEQMGRFTIDFSQTSDTQKQIVVE
;
A
#
# COMPACT_ATOMS: atom_id res chain seq x y z
N MET A 1 -0.38 11.96 -7.18
CA MET A 1 -1.67 11.42 -6.69
C MET A 1 -1.43 10.75 -5.35
N PRO A 2 -2.37 10.72 -4.40
CA PRO A 2 -2.18 10.02 -3.12
C PRO A 2 -1.78 8.55 -3.31
N GLY A 3 -0.88 8.04 -2.46
CA GLY A 3 -0.43 6.65 -2.44
C GLY A 3 0.57 6.23 -3.54
N THR A 4 0.80 7.05 -4.57
CA THR A 4 1.68 6.67 -5.69
C THR A 4 3.16 6.79 -5.33
N THR A 5 3.99 5.88 -5.86
CA THR A 5 5.43 6.11 -6.00
C THR A 5 5.69 6.45 -7.46
N VAL A 6 6.37 7.56 -7.72
CA VAL A 6 6.45 8.18 -9.04
C VAL A 6 7.86 8.68 -9.32
N ASP A 7 8.29 8.50 -10.55
CA ASP A 7 9.42 9.19 -11.12
C ASP A 7 8.96 10.60 -11.54
N THR A 8 9.61 11.64 -11.03
CA THR A 8 9.18 13.04 -11.23
C THR A 8 9.56 13.61 -12.60
N VAL A 9 10.09 12.81 -13.53
CA VAL A 9 10.29 13.24 -14.93
C VAL A 9 8.98 13.79 -15.51
N PRO A 10 8.97 15.04 -16.01
CA PRO A 10 7.81 15.60 -16.70
C PRO A 10 7.45 14.77 -17.93
N LEU A 11 6.19 14.36 -18.01
CA LEU A 11 5.62 13.72 -19.18
C LEU A 11 4.98 14.78 -20.07
N LYS A 12 5.02 14.55 -21.39
CA LYS A 12 4.24 15.35 -22.33
C LYS A 12 2.77 14.95 -22.24
N ASP A 13 1.89 15.92 -22.42
CA ASP A 13 0.47 15.65 -22.59
C ASP A 13 0.26 14.76 -23.82
N GLU A 14 -0.70 13.85 -23.70
CA GLU A 14 -1.08 12.91 -24.75
C GLU A 14 -2.49 13.24 -25.23
N ILE A 15 -2.60 13.69 -26.48
CA ILE A 15 -3.85 14.12 -27.12
C ILE A 15 -4.42 13.07 -28.07
N SER A 16 -3.73 11.94 -28.28
CA SER A 16 -4.26 10.85 -29.09
C SER A 16 -5.28 10.01 -28.34
N SER A 17 -6.05 9.22 -29.09
CA SER A 17 -7.06 8.33 -28.53
C SER A 17 -6.45 7.39 -27.47
N PHE A 18 -7.18 7.18 -26.38
CA PHE A 18 -6.76 6.28 -25.31
C PHE A 18 -6.31 4.92 -25.84
N THR A 19 -5.09 4.51 -25.49
CA THR A 19 -4.61 3.14 -25.64
C THR A 19 -4.36 2.52 -24.29
N THR A 20 -4.62 1.22 -24.18
CA THR A 20 -4.39 0.51 -22.92
C THR A 20 -2.89 0.37 -22.68
N VAL A 21 -2.39 1.06 -21.65
CA VAL A 21 -1.00 0.94 -21.20
C VAL A 21 -0.93 -0.05 -20.03
N ARG A 22 -0.16 -1.13 -20.18
CA ARG A 22 0.04 -2.14 -19.13
C ARG A 22 1.50 -2.22 -18.72
N SER A 23 1.71 -2.49 -17.44
CA SER A 23 3.02 -2.89 -16.91
C SER A 23 3.41 -4.27 -17.45
N ASN A 24 4.71 -4.57 -17.46
CA ASN A 24 5.22 -5.94 -17.66
C ASN A 24 5.00 -6.83 -16.42
N GLU A 25 4.65 -6.23 -15.28
CA GLU A 25 4.36 -6.95 -14.05
C GLU A 25 2.95 -7.54 -14.08
N LYS A 26 2.84 -8.81 -13.68
CA LYS A 26 1.55 -9.48 -13.44
C LYS A 26 1.12 -9.40 -11.99
N ALA A 27 2.06 -9.16 -11.08
CA ALA A 27 1.82 -9.19 -9.65
C ALA A 27 1.08 -7.93 -9.19
N VAL A 28 -0.25 -8.00 -9.19
CA VAL A 28 -1.17 -6.97 -8.73
C VAL A 28 -2.47 -7.61 -8.28
N GLY A 29 -2.93 -7.27 -7.08
CA GLY A 29 -4.11 -7.90 -6.48
C GLY A 29 -3.97 -8.00 -4.98
N GLY A 30 -4.65 -8.96 -4.38
CA GLY A 30 -4.63 -9.13 -2.94
C GLY A 30 -5.69 -10.10 -2.45
N VAL A 31 -5.77 -10.22 -1.13
CA VAL A 31 -6.73 -11.05 -0.42
C VAL A 31 -7.52 -10.20 0.57
N SER A 32 -8.76 -10.59 0.85
CA SER A 32 -9.64 -9.89 1.79
C SER A 32 -10.46 -10.88 2.61
N ASN A 33 -10.68 -10.59 3.89
CA ASN A 33 -11.56 -11.37 4.74
C ASN A 33 -12.23 -10.44 5.76
N GLU A 34 -13.57 -10.48 5.85
CA GLU A 34 -14.35 -9.76 6.86
C GLU A 34 -13.94 -8.28 7.11
N GLY A 35 -13.84 -7.48 6.05
CA GLY A 35 -13.49 -6.06 6.16
C GLY A 35 -11.99 -5.76 6.32
N GLN A 36 -11.15 -6.80 6.39
CA GLN A 36 -9.69 -6.70 6.38
C GLN A 36 -9.14 -7.10 5.01
N ALA A 37 -7.97 -6.57 4.62
CA ALA A 37 -7.34 -6.89 3.34
C ALA A 37 -5.81 -6.78 3.36
N VAL A 38 -5.18 -7.48 2.43
CA VAL A 38 -3.77 -7.38 2.07
C VAL A 38 -3.70 -7.20 0.56
N VAL A 39 -3.18 -6.08 0.10
CA VAL A 39 -3.12 -5.70 -1.32
C VAL A 39 -1.67 -5.46 -1.71
N GLY A 40 -1.29 -5.89 -2.90
CA GLY A 40 0.04 -5.70 -3.46
C GLY A 40 -0.02 -5.19 -4.89
N MET A 41 0.92 -4.30 -5.25
CA MET A 41 1.26 -3.96 -6.62
C MET A 41 2.79 -4.00 -6.81
N ALA A 42 3.26 -4.80 -7.77
CA ALA A 42 4.60 -4.66 -8.34
C ALA A 42 4.61 -3.47 -9.31
N LEU A 43 5.24 -2.38 -8.88
CA LEU A 43 5.44 -1.20 -9.72
C LEU A 43 6.64 -1.43 -10.64
N ASN A 44 6.45 -1.20 -11.93
CA ASN A 44 7.52 -1.19 -12.92
C ASN A 44 7.16 -0.25 -14.06
N LYS A 45 7.86 0.87 -14.16
CA LYS A 45 7.69 1.83 -15.26
C LYS A 45 8.67 1.62 -16.41
N THR A 46 9.72 0.80 -16.21
CA THR A 46 10.71 0.54 -17.26
C THR A 46 10.08 0.02 -18.54
N GLY A 47 10.33 0.71 -19.64
CA GLY A 47 9.86 0.32 -20.97
C GLY A 47 8.35 0.50 -21.18
N THR A 48 7.64 1.15 -20.25
CA THR A 48 6.22 1.48 -20.42
C THR A 48 6.06 2.35 -21.66
N LYS A 49 5.13 1.98 -22.55
CA LYS A 49 4.82 2.74 -23.76
C LYS A 49 3.43 3.34 -23.69
N ASN A 50 3.30 4.59 -24.11
CA ASN A 50 2.02 5.22 -24.40
C ASN A 50 2.00 5.57 -25.89
N ASN A 51 1.00 5.09 -26.63
CA ASN A 51 0.91 5.26 -28.09
C ASN A 51 2.21 4.94 -28.87
N GLY A 52 2.89 3.86 -28.46
CA GLY A 52 4.14 3.41 -29.08
C GLY A 52 5.40 4.15 -28.63
N ALA A 53 5.28 5.31 -27.98
CA ALA A 53 6.39 6.05 -27.41
C ALA A 53 6.75 5.52 -26.01
N VAL A 54 8.03 5.23 -25.78
CA VAL A 54 8.53 4.84 -24.45
C VAL A 54 8.49 6.06 -23.54
N LEU A 55 7.84 5.92 -22.38
CA LEU A 55 7.82 6.96 -21.37
C LEU A 55 9.20 7.07 -20.71
N PRO A 56 9.71 8.29 -20.45
CA PRO A 56 11.03 8.53 -19.87
C PRO A 56 11.05 8.30 -18.35
N MET A 57 10.42 7.23 -17.87
CA MET A 57 10.36 6.85 -16.46
C MET A 57 10.84 5.40 -16.32
N ASP A 58 11.54 5.10 -15.24
CA ASP A 58 12.04 3.73 -15.01
C ASP A 58 11.80 3.18 -13.61
N VAL A 59 11.16 3.95 -12.72
CA VAL A 59 10.90 3.55 -11.33
C VAL A 59 10.28 2.15 -11.22
N LYS A 60 10.85 1.36 -10.30
CA LYS A 60 10.37 0.04 -9.89
C LYS A 60 10.23 -0.02 -8.37
N GLY A 61 9.43 -0.95 -7.87
CA GLY A 61 9.31 -1.25 -6.45
C GLY A 61 8.17 -2.20 -6.15
N LYS A 62 8.08 -2.67 -4.90
CA LYS A 62 6.94 -3.42 -4.37
C LYS A 62 6.16 -2.53 -3.43
N LYS A 63 4.85 -2.41 -3.66
CA LYS A 63 3.94 -1.59 -2.86
C LYS A 63 2.89 -2.50 -2.26
N SER A 64 2.73 -2.47 -0.95
CA SER A 64 1.69 -3.20 -0.25
C SER A 64 0.82 -2.26 0.57
N TRP A 65 -0.47 -2.58 0.64
CA TRP A 65 -1.43 -1.96 1.54
C TRP A 65 -2.08 -3.03 2.40
N PHE A 66 -2.07 -2.82 3.71
CA PHE A 66 -2.71 -3.67 4.70
C PHE A 66 -3.85 -2.87 5.31
N VAL A 67 -5.06 -3.39 5.19
CA VAL A 67 -6.29 -2.71 5.59
C VAL A 67 -6.90 -3.50 6.71
N LEU A 68 -7.17 -2.84 7.83
CA LEU A 68 -7.89 -3.42 8.95
C LEU A 68 -8.52 -2.31 9.79
N ASP A 69 -9.71 -2.61 10.32
CA ASP A 69 -10.43 -1.75 11.27
C ASP A 69 -10.54 -0.30 10.78
N ASP A 70 -9.88 0.63 11.47
CA ASP A 70 -9.85 2.07 11.24
C ASP A 70 -8.50 2.56 10.69
N GLN A 71 -7.68 1.68 10.10
CA GLN A 71 -6.34 2.03 9.63
C GLN A 71 -5.94 1.40 8.30
N LEU A 72 -5.05 2.09 7.60
CA LEU A 72 -4.40 1.60 6.39
C LEU A 72 -2.88 1.69 6.56
N ILE A 73 -2.18 0.57 6.47
CA ILE A 73 -0.72 0.52 6.56
C ILE A 73 -0.17 0.37 5.15
N ALA A 74 0.68 1.29 4.72
CA ALA A 74 1.31 1.28 3.41
C ALA A 74 2.80 0.97 3.55
N LEU A 75 3.25 -0.10 2.89
CA LEU A 75 4.66 -0.46 2.79
C LEU A 75 5.16 -0.29 1.35
N GLY A 76 6.39 0.19 1.20
CA GLY A 76 7.13 0.23 -0.05
C GLY A 76 8.53 -0.31 0.15
N SER A 77 9.02 -1.10 -0.81
CA SER A 77 10.38 -1.64 -0.79
C SER A 77 10.95 -1.82 -2.20
N GLY A 78 12.28 -1.89 -2.29
CA GLY A 78 12.95 -2.10 -3.58
C GLY A 78 12.81 -0.92 -4.54
N ILE A 79 12.55 0.27 -4.00
CA ILE A 79 12.31 1.46 -4.79
C ILE A 79 13.63 1.83 -5.46
N THR A 80 13.64 1.69 -6.79
CA THR A 80 14.83 1.87 -7.61
C THR A 80 14.46 2.57 -8.90
N GLY A 81 15.31 3.47 -9.36
CA GLY A 81 15.22 4.10 -10.68
C GLY A 81 16.54 4.74 -11.04
N ASN A 82 16.70 5.16 -12.29
CA ASN A 82 17.96 5.69 -12.78
C ASN A 82 17.80 6.93 -13.67
N THR A 83 16.63 7.56 -13.69
CA THR A 83 16.45 8.87 -14.31
C THR A 83 17.12 9.98 -13.50
N ASN A 84 17.34 11.13 -14.13
CA ASN A 84 17.93 12.31 -13.47
C ASN A 84 16.95 13.07 -12.57
N ALA A 85 15.67 12.71 -12.60
CA ALA A 85 14.64 13.28 -11.73
C ALA A 85 14.60 12.53 -10.40
N SER A 86 13.96 13.10 -9.39
CA SER A 86 13.76 12.40 -8.12
C SER A 86 12.63 11.37 -8.24
N ILE A 87 12.70 10.34 -7.40
CA ILE A 87 11.54 9.47 -7.14
C ILE A 87 10.88 9.90 -5.83
N GLU A 88 9.56 10.00 -5.84
CA GLU A 88 8.77 10.41 -4.69
C GLU A 88 7.67 9.37 -4.39
N THR A 89 7.42 9.11 -3.11
CA THR A 89 6.15 8.52 -2.66
C THR A 89 5.25 9.62 -2.12
N VAL A 90 4.03 9.69 -2.63
CA VAL A 90 3.00 10.63 -2.16
C VAL A 90 2.19 9.94 -1.06
N ILE A 91 2.33 10.40 0.19
CA ILE A 91 1.53 9.89 1.32
C ILE A 91 0.07 10.35 1.14
N ASP A 92 -0.15 11.65 1.04
CA ASP A 92 -1.44 12.24 0.67
C ASP A 92 -1.25 13.50 -0.20
N ASN A 93 -2.30 13.86 -0.94
CA ASN A 93 -2.46 15.09 -1.69
C ASN A 93 -3.93 15.50 -1.59
N ARG A 94 -4.27 16.19 -0.50
CA ARG A 94 -5.64 16.47 -0.08
C ARG A 94 -6.10 17.84 -0.57
N LEU A 95 -7.19 17.89 -1.33
CA LEU A 95 -7.98 19.13 -1.50
C LEU A 95 -8.72 19.42 -0.19
N LEU A 96 -8.55 20.63 0.33
CA LEU A 96 -9.21 21.07 1.55
C LEU A 96 -10.61 21.61 1.25
N ASN A 97 -11.53 21.35 2.18
CA ASN A 97 -12.88 21.90 2.16
C ASN A 97 -12.85 23.35 2.67
N ASP A 98 -13.60 24.26 2.06
CA ASP A 98 -13.65 25.69 2.41
C ASP A 98 -14.57 26.01 3.61
N GLN A 99 -15.41 25.07 4.03
CA GLN A 99 -16.29 25.14 5.20
C GLN A 99 -15.55 24.88 6.52
N PHE A 100 -14.37 24.26 6.48
CA PHE A 100 -13.59 23.88 7.65
C PHE A 100 -12.22 24.54 7.66
N THR A 101 -11.64 24.73 8.84
CA THR A 101 -10.25 25.15 8.96
C THR A 101 -9.35 23.94 9.15
N TYR A 102 -8.15 24.01 8.57
CA TYR A 102 -7.18 22.92 8.61
C TYR A 102 -5.82 23.40 9.12
N LYS A 103 -5.17 22.56 9.91
CA LYS A 103 -3.80 22.72 10.38
C LYS A 103 -3.03 21.44 10.18
N VAL A 104 -1.71 21.57 10.04
CA VAL A 104 -0.81 20.42 10.06
C VAL A 104 -0.07 20.45 11.39
N VAL A 105 -0.30 19.44 12.23
CA VAL A 105 0.32 19.31 13.55
C VAL A 105 1.25 18.09 13.54
N THR A 106 2.38 18.18 14.22
CA THR A 106 3.38 17.12 14.38
C THR A 106 3.74 16.98 15.86
N GLU A 107 4.57 16.00 16.19
CA GLU A 107 5.13 15.82 17.54
C GLU A 107 5.94 17.03 18.03
N THR A 108 6.45 17.86 17.11
CA THR A 108 7.25 19.06 17.42
C THR A 108 6.43 20.36 17.39
N GLY A 109 5.16 20.31 16.99
CA GLY A 109 4.28 21.48 16.89
C GLY A 109 3.62 21.65 15.52
N GLU A 110 2.98 22.81 15.32
CA GLU A 110 2.27 23.17 14.08
C GLU A 110 3.25 23.54 12.95
N VAL A 111 3.05 22.96 11.77
CA VAL A 111 3.78 23.33 10.55
C VAL A 111 3.10 24.54 9.92
N THR A 112 3.74 25.69 10.04
CA THR A 112 3.23 26.99 9.54
C THR A 112 3.86 27.44 8.23
N GLN A 113 5.01 26.86 7.85
CA GLN A 113 5.68 27.20 6.61
C GLN A 113 4.97 26.57 5.40
N PRO A 114 4.88 27.26 4.25
CA PRO A 114 4.27 26.70 3.03
C PRO A 114 4.96 25.43 2.53
N THR A 115 6.26 25.29 2.81
CA THR A 115 7.02 24.07 2.56
C THR A 115 7.95 23.81 3.73
N GLU A 116 7.93 22.59 4.23
CA GLU A 116 8.72 22.16 5.37
C GLU A 116 9.14 20.70 5.13
N GLN A 117 10.34 20.33 5.57
CA GLN A 117 10.84 18.97 5.46
C GLN A 117 11.68 18.63 6.69
N SER A 118 11.26 17.62 7.43
CA SER A 118 11.91 17.12 8.64
C SER A 118 11.53 15.67 8.88
N GLU A 119 12.29 15.01 9.74
CA GLU A 119 11.93 13.72 10.31
C GLU A 119 10.65 13.85 11.16
N LYS A 120 9.73 12.89 11.01
CA LYS A 120 8.45 12.84 11.72
C LYS A 120 8.16 11.45 12.23
N GLU A 121 7.68 11.36 13.45
CA GLU A 121 7.06 10.16 14.02
C GLU A 121 5.56 10.10 13.67
N TRP A 122 4.88 11.25 13.68
CA TRP A 122 3.51 11.36 13.22
C TRP A 122 3.20 12.75 12.67
N LEU A 123 2.15 12.82 11.86
CA LEU A 123 1.60 14.06 11.33
C LEU A 123 0.08 13.99 11.38
N LEU A 124 -0.58 15.08 11.78
CA LEU A 124 -2.03 15.21 11.80
C LEU A 124 -2.44 16.32 10.85
N LEU A 125 -3.21 15.97 9.81
CA LEU A 125 -4.03 16.95 9.12
C LEU A 125 -5.29 17.18 9.97
N GLN A 126 -5.22 18.15 10.87
CA GLN A 126 -6.28 18.45 11.81
C GLN A 126 -7.32 19.34 11.14
N SER A 127 -8.59 18.95 11.23
CA SER A 127 -9.74 19.74 10.79
C SER A 127 -10.50 20.32 11.98
N SER A 128 -11.15 21.47 11.80
CA SER A 128 -12.15 21.97 12.76
C SER A 128 -13.36 21.06 12.89
N GLN A 129 -13.58 20.17 11.92
CA GLN A 129 -14.59 19.11 11.96
C GLN A 129 -13.88 17.77 12.24
N PRO A 130 -13.88 17.28 13.50
CA PRO A 130 -12.95 16.24 13.97
C PRO A 130 -12.92 14.96 13.14
N GLU A 131 -14.07 14.45 12.67
CA GLU A 131 -14.18 13.22 11.89
C GLU A 131 -13.56 13.32 10.48
N THR A 132 -13.24 14.53 10.03
CA THR A 132 -12.54 14.78 8.77
C THR A 132 -11.02 14.96 8.95
N SER A 133 -10.52 14.88 10.19
CA SER A 133 -9.08 14.87 10.46
C SER A 133 -8.47 13.55 9.98
N ILE A 134 -7.19 13.58 9.63
CA ILE A 134 -6.46 12.38 9.19
C ILE A 134 -5.09 12.38 9.83
N GLY A 135 -4.81 11.33 10.60
CA GLY A 135 -3.49 11.07 11.16
C GLY A 135 -2.65 10.23 10.21
N TYR A 136 -1.35 10.48 10.25
CA TYR A 136 -0.31 9.73 9.58
C TYR A 136 0.72 9.36 10.63
N TYR A 137 0.99 8.07 10.78
CA TYR A 137 1.99 7.57 11.70
C TYR A 137 3.11 6.86 10.94
N PHE A 138 4.34 7.03 11.37
CA PHE A 138 5.53 6.46 10.76
C PHE A 138 6.16 5.47 11.75
N PRO A 139 5.92 4.14 11.59
CA PRO A 139 6.43 3.13 12.53
C PRO A 139 7.94 3.16 12.71
N GLU A 140 8.63 3.56 11.65
CA GLU A 140 10.01 4.04 11.69
C GLU A 140 9.95 5.50 11.28
N LYS A 141 10.58 6.40 12.05
CA LYS A 141 10.55 7.84 11.75
C LYS A 141 10.96 8.11 10.30
N GLU A 142 10.26 9.04 9.66
CA GLU A 142 10.39 9.28 8.23
C GLU A 142 10.64 10.76 7.92
N THR A 143 11.49 11.07 6.95
CA THR A 143 11.67 12.45 6.50
C THR A 143 10.55 12.83 5.54
N VAL A 144 9.58 13.60 6.04
CA VAL A 144 8.39 13.98 5.28
C VAL A 144 8.45 15.43 4.86
N LYS A 145 8.29 15.65 3.56
CA LYS A 145 8.07 16.99 3.00
C LYS A 145 6.58 17.33 3.02
N VAL A 146 6.23 18.38 3.75
CA VAL A 146 4.89 18.97 3.83
C VAL A 146 4.83 20.18 2.90
N ILE A 147 3.79 20.23 2.06
CA ILE A 147 3.53 21.35 1.15
C ILE A 147 2.10 21.84 1.35
N SER A 148 1.96 23.14 1.58
CA SER A 148 0.71 23.89 1.57
C SER A 148 0.70 24.78 0.34
N GLU A 149 -0.22 24.54 -0.59
CA GLU A 149 -0.27 25.27 -1.86
C GLU A 149 -1.71 25.60 -2.27
N GLU A 150 -1.88 26.74 -2.93
CA GLU A 150 -3.10 27.08 -3.66
C GLU A 150 -2.90 26.71 -5.13
N ARG A 151 -3.88 26.03 -5.71
CA ARG A 151 -3.87 25.65 -7.13
C ARG A 151 -5.08 26.25 -7.81
N GLN A 152 -4.89 26.59 -9.07
CA GLN A 152 -5.99 26.92 -9.98
C GLN A 152 -5.87 26.08 -11.25
N GLY A 153 -6.99 25.86 -11.92
CA GLY A 153 -7.02 25.17 -13.20
C GLY A 153 -8.39 25.23 -13.84
N THR A 154 -8.48 24.72 -15.07
CA THR A 154 -9.74 24.66 -15.84
C THR A 154 -10.02 23.25 -16.32
N TYR A 155 -11.27 22.91 -16.62
CA TYR A 155 -11.57 21.61 -17.25
C TYR A 155 -10.97 21.50 -18.66
N ARG A 156 -10.75 22.63 -19.36
CA ARG A 156 -10.07 22.64 -20.66
C ARG A 156 -8.66 22.03 -20.59
N GLU A 157 -7.92 22.24 -19.49
CA GLU A 157 -6.55 21.72 -19.33
C GLU A 157 -6.48 20.18 -19.25
N ILE A 158 -7.59 19.52 -18.90
CA ILE A 158 -7.64 18.06 -18.70
C ILE A 158 -8.64 17.34 -19.61
N ASN A 159 -9.45 18.08 -20.38
CA ASN A 159 -10.52 17.51 -21.19
C ASN A 159 -10.81 18.35 -22.44
N GLU A 160 -10.39 17.84 -23.60
CA GLU A 160 -10.68 18.45 -24.90
C GLU A 160 -12.09 18.14 -25.42
N SER A 161 -12.74 17.07 -24.93
CA SER A 161 -14.06 16.64 -25.41
C SER A 161 -15.21 17.46 -24.83
N PHE A 162 -15.05 17.92 -23.58
CA PHE A 162 -16.01 18.78 -22.88
C PHE A 162 -15.28 19.93 -22.16
N PRO A 163 -14.67 20.86 -22.91
CA PRO A 163 -13.85 21.90 -22.32
C PRO A 163 -14.71 22.95 -21.61
N SER A 164 -14.21 23.48 -20.50
CA SER A 164 -14.74 24.67 -19.83
C SER A 164 -13.58 25.60 -19.48
N ASP A 165 -13.77 26.90 -19.72
CA ASP A 165 -12.85 27.98 -19.36
C ASP A 165 -13.08 28.53 -17.94
N GLU A 166 -14.05 27.98 -17.20
CA GLU A 166 -14.25 28.32 -15.79
C GLU A 166 -12.99 27.96 -14.99
N VAL A 167 -12.48 28.94 -14.24
CA VAL A 167 -11.29 28.79 -13.39
C VAL A 167 -11.74 28.32 -12.01
N TYR A 168 -11.26 27.15 -11.62
CA TYR A 168 -11.48 26.59 -10.29
C TYR A 168 -10.24 26.81 -9.43
N HIS A 169 -10.45 27.05 -8.15
CA HIS A 169 -9.40 27.22 -7.15
C HIS A 169 -9.50 26.11 -6.09
N GLY A 170 -8.37 25.72 -5.51
CA GLY A 170 -8.34 24.78 -4.40
C GLY A 170 -7.08 24.88 -3.57
N SER A 171 -7.27 24.86 -2.26
CA SER A 171 -6.19 24.73 -1.27
C SER A 171 -5.81 23.27 -1.11
N TYR A 172 -4.54 22.94 -1.22
CA TYR A 172 -4.03 21.57 -1.07
C TYR A 172 -3.06 21.42 0.10
N ARG A 173 -3.07 20.23 0.70
CA ARG A 173 -2.03 19.74 1.61
C ARG A 173 -1.43 18.47 1.05
N LYS A 174 -0.12 18.50 0.81
CA LYS A 174 0.63 17.40 0.18
C LYS A 174 1.71 16.91 1.14
N PHE A 175 1.80 15.60 1.31
CA PHE A 175 2.79 14.96 2.17
C PHE A 175 3.59 13.97 1.31
N LEU A 176 4.90 14.12 1.28
CA LEU A 176 5.79 13.41 0.36
C LEU A 176 6.98 12.80 1.09
N ILE A 177 7.38 11.62 0.65
CA ILE A 177 8.69 11.02 0.95
C ILE A 177 9.52 11.14 -0.33
N ASN A 178 10.70 11.75 -0.23
CA ASN A 178 11.61 11.94 -1.35
C ASN A 178 12.74 10.92 -1.30
N HIS A 179 12.72 9.94 -2.20
CA HIS A 179 13.76 8.90 -2.33
C HIS A 179 15.02 9.42 -3.05
N GLY A 180 15.03 10.69 -3.45
CA GLY A 180 16.15 11.31 -4.14
C GLY A 180 16.27 10.87 -5.59
N LYS A 181 17.44 11.14 -6.17
CA LYS A 181 17.80 10.72 -7.53
C LYS A 181 18.53 9.39 -7.48
N HIS A 182 18.32 8.55 -8.49
CA HIS A 182 18.95 7.24 -8.60
C HIS A 182 18.83 6.36 -7.33
N PRO A 183 17.64 6.26 -6.68
CA PRO A 183 17.51 5.44 -5.48
C PRO A 183 17.85 3.98 -5.78
N ILE A 184 18.40 3.28 -4.79
CA ILE A 184 18.74 1.86 -4.89
C ILE A 184 18.15 1.16 -3.67
N ASN A 185 17.10 0.36 -3.90
CA ASN A 185 16.40 -0.40 -2.86
C ASN A 185 15.87 0.46 -1.68
N GLU A 186 15.45 1.69 -1.97
CA GLU A 186 14.78 2.53 -0.97
C GLU A 186 13.43 1.90 -0.54
N ALA A 187 12.95 2.32 0.62
CA ALA A 187 11.74 1.82 1.24
C ALA A 187 10.93 2.96 1.87
N TYR A 188 9.67 2.69 2.20
CA TYR A 188 8.87 3.56 3.06
C TYR A 188 7.90 2.72 3.88
N ALA A 189 7.46 3.26 5.01
CA ALA A 189 6.37 2.73 5.80
C ALA A 189 5.56 3.87 6.42
N TYR A 190 4.24 3.84 6.28
CA TYR A 190 3.35 4.78 6.96
C TYR A 190 1.97 4.18 7.20
N VAL A 191 1.28 4.69 8.22
CA VAL A 191 -0.10 4.32 8.57
C VAL A 191 -0.99 5.53 8.39
N ILE A 192 -2.17 5.35 7.81
CA ILE A 192 -3.23 6.35 7.70
C ILE A 192 -4.32 6.01 8.72
N LEU A 193 -4.69 6.99 9.53
CA LEU A 193 -5.70 6.90 10.59
C LEU A 193 -6.80 7.95 10.34
N PRO A 194 -7.87 7.61 9.59
CA PRO A 194 -8.99 8.52 9.35
C PRO A 194 -9.73 8.85 10.65
N GLY A 195 -10.15 10.11 10.81
CA GLY A 195 -10.97 10.56 11.94
C GLY A 195 -10.26 10.65 13.29
N VAL A 196 -8.95 10.35 13.35
CA VAL A 196 -8.18 10.44 14.60
C VAL A 196 -7.93 11.90 14.99
N ASN A 197 -7.97 12.20 16.29
CA ASN A 197 -7.55 13.49 16.82
C ASN A 197 -6.10 13.43 17.35
N GLU A 198 -5.54 14.57 17.76
CA GLU A 198 -4.14 14.64 18.21
C GLU A 198 -3.86 13.75 19.44
N LYS A 199 -4.81 13.68 20.38
CA LYS A 199 -4.67 12.82 21.56
C LYS A 199 -4.64 11.34 21.15
N GLY A 200 -5.56 10.91 20.30
CA GLY A 200 -5.63 9.54 19.81
C GLY A 200 -4.39 9.15 18.98
N LEU A 201 -3.85 10.10 18.20
CA LEU A 201 -2.62 9.86 17.43
C LEU A 201 -1.39 9.72 18.32
N LYS A 202 -1.29 10.51 19.40
CA LYS A 202 -0.24 10.36 20.42
C LYS A 202 -0.35 9.02 21.15
N GLU A 203 -1.55 8.65 21.60
CA GLU A 203 -1.80 7.35 22.24
C GLU A 203 -1.51 6.17 21.29
N TYR A 204 -1.80 6.33 20.00
CA TYR A 204 -1.48 5.34 18.98
C TYR A 204 0.04 5.19 18.81
N ALA A 205 0.77 6.31 18.71
CA ALA A 205 2.23 6.30 18.60
C ALA A 205 2.90 5.64 19.81
N GLU A 206 2.45 5.96 21.03
CA GLU A 206 2.97 5.36 22.28
C GLU A 206 2.76 3.84 22.37
N LYS A 207 1.70 3.30 21.76
CA LYS A 207 1.40 1.86 21.78
C LYS A 207 2.18 1.08 20.73
N GLU A 208 2.63 1.76 19.67
CA GLU A 208 3.28 1.16 18.50
C GLU A 208 2.54 -0.11 18.01
N PRO A 209 1.24 -0.04 17.68
CA PRO A 209 0.42 -1.23 17.46
C PRO A 209 0.81 -2.01 16.20
N VAL A 210 1.48 -1.37 15.24
CA VAL A 210 1.92 -2.00 13.99
C VAL A 210 3.35 -2.49 14.13
N THR A 211 3.55 -3.79 13.93
CA THR A 211 4.88 -4.40 13.82
C THR A 211 5.14 -4.79 12.37
N ILE A 212 6.15 -4.17 11.76
CA ILE A 212 6.63 -4.56 10.43
C ILE A 212 7.55 -5.76 10.60
N LEU A 213 7.11 -6.94 10.14
CA LEU A 213 7.93 -8.16 10.22
C LEU A 213 9.02 -8.15 9.16
N GLN A 214 8.67 -7.73 7.94
CA GLN A 214 9.60 -7.52 6.83
C GLN A 214 9.06 -6.46 5.88
N ASN A 215 9.95 -5.64 5.33
CA ASN A 215 9.65 -4.72 4.23
C ASN A 215 10.75 -4.78 3.16
N THR A 216 10.82 -5.89 2.44
CA THR A 216 11.86 -6.17 1.43
C THR A 216 11.23 -6.37 0.05
N PRO A 217 12.01 -6.36 -1.05
CA PRO A 217 11.48 -6.66 -2.39
C PRO A 217 10.93 -8.08 -2.54
N LYS A 218 11.25 -8.98 -1.59
CA LYS A 218 10.82 -10.39 -1.59
C LYS A 218 9.57 -10.62 -0.76
N ILE A 219 9.46 -9.94 0.38
CA ILE A 219 8.36 -10.11 1.33
C ILE A 219 8.05 -8.76 1.98
N GLN A 220 6.76 -8.42 2.01
CA GLN A 220 6.24 -7.31 2.81
C GLN A 220 5.18 -7.85 3.77
N ALA A 221 5.34 -7.59 5.06
CA ALA A 221 4.50 -8.20 6.09
C ALA A 221 4.33 -7.31 7.31
N VAL A 222 3.09 -7.26 7.82
CA VAL A 222 2.74 -6.53 9.03
C VAL A 222 1.91 -7.41 9.96
N LYS A 223 2.15 -7.25 11.25
CA LYS A 223 1.30 -7.76 12.33
C LYS A 223 0.74 -6.57 13.09
N VAL A 224 -0.54 -6.60 13.43
CA VAL A 224 -1.13 -5.59 14.31
C VAL A 224 -1.40 -6.21 15.68
N LYS A 225 -0.77 -5.66 16.72
CA LYS A 225 -0.91 -6.10 18.11
C LYS A 225 -2.39 -6.16 18.49
N GLU A 226 -2.75 -7.14 19.32
CA GLU A 226 -4.09 -7.30 19.92
C GLU A 226 -5.25 -7.60 18.95
N SER A 227 -5.09 -7.44 17.63
CA SER A 227 -6.13 -7.73 16.61
C SER A 227 -6.10 -9.16 16.06
N GLY A 228 -5.00 -9.89 16.30
CA GLY A 228 -4.77 -11.19 15.65
C GLY A 228 -4.49 -11.11 14.14
N TYR A 229 -4.37 -9.90 13.57
CA TYR A 229 -4.09 -9.66 12.16
C TYR A 229 -2.62 -9.93 11.82
N LEU A 230 -2.40 -10.70 10.76
CA LEU A 230 -1.13 -10.81 10.06
C LEU A 230 -1.39 -10.76 8.55
N GLY A 231 -0.82 -9.77 7.89
CA GLY A 231 -0.86 -9.64 6.44
C GLY A 231 0.51 -9.85 5.84
N ILE A 232 0.61 -10.62 4.76
CA ILE A 232 1.87 -10.90 4.06
C ILE A 232 1.65 -10.85 2.55
N ASN A 233 2.56 -10.21 1.83
CA ASN A 233 2.76 -10.41 0.39
C ASN A 233 4.12 -11.06 0.16
N PHE A 234 4.12 -12.30 -0.33
CA PHE A 234 5.29 -12.98 -0.88
C PHE A 234 5.40 -12.61 -2.37
N TRP A 235 6.52 -12.00 -2.75
CA TRP A 235 6.75 -11.47 -4.09
C TRP A 235 7.64 -12.35 -4.97
N ASP A 236 8.50 -13.16 -4.36
CA ASP A 236 9.49 -13.96 -5.08
C ASP A 236 8.81 -15.13 -5.81
N ASN A 237 9.25 -15.40 -7.05
CA ASN A 237 8.69 -16.46 -7.88
C ASN A 237 8.93 -17.86 -7.31
N THR A 238 9.89 -18.02 -6.40
CA THR A 238 10.13 -19.26 -5.66
C THR A 238 9.42 -19.30 -4.30
N GLY A 239 8.54 -18.32 -4.03
CA GLY A 239 7.86 -18.17 -2.75
C GLY A 239 8.78 -17.69 -1.63
N GLY A 240 8.46 -18.03 -0.39
CA GLY A 240 9.17 -17.56 0.78
C GLY A 240 8.63 -18.14 2.08
N GLU A 241 9.26 -17.77 3.18
CA GLU A 241 8.92 -18.22 4.52
C GLU A 241 8.93 -17.05 5.50
N LEU A 242 7.87 -16.92 6.31
CA LEU A 242 7.75 -15.92 7.36
C LEU A 242 6.71 -16.35 8.40
N ASP A 243 7.00 -16.15 9.70
CA ASP A 243 6.08 -16.48 10.82
C ASP A 243 5.56 -17.94 10.80
N GLY A 244 6.40 -18.88 10.34
CA GLY A 244 6.03 -20.29 10.18
C GLY A 244 5.15 -20.61 8.96
N LEU A 245 4.72 -19.59 8.21
CA LEU A 245 4.07 -19.76 6.91
C LEU A 245 5.14 -19.91 5.82
N LYS A 246 4.96 -20.89 4.95
CA LYS A 246 5.82 -21.10 3.78
C LYS A 246 4.99 -21.26 2.53
N THR A 247 5.47 -20.71 1.42
CA THR A 247 4.89 -20.86 0.08
C THR A 247 5.99 -21.12 -0.94
N ASP A 248 5.68 -21.84 -2.02
CA ASP A 248 6.59 -22.07 -3.15
C ASP A 248 6.37 -21.10 -4.33
N LYS A 249 5.43 -20.16 -4.20
CA LYS A 249 5.04 -19.17 -5.21
C LYS A 249 4.70 -17.81 -4.59
N PRO A 250 4.63 -16.72 -5.39
CA PRO A 250 4.08 -15.46 -4.94
C PRO A 250 2.65 -15.62 -4.41
N LEU A 251 2.37 -15.05 -3.25
CA LEU A 251 1.11 -15.28 -2.55
C LEU A 251 0.80 -14.09 -1.64
N SER A 252 -0.45 -13.62 -1.66
CA SER A 252 -0.99 -12.75 -0.62
C SER A 252 -1.65 -13.60 0.45
N VAL A 253 -1.32 -13.35 1.71
CA VAL A 253 -1.82 -14.08 2.88
C VAL A 253 -2.41 -13.11 3.89
N LEU A 254 -3.63 -13.38 4.33
CA LEU A 254 -4.28 -12.72 5.45
C LEU A 254 -4.61 -13.76 6.52
N LYS A 255 -3.97 -13.66 7.67
CA LYS A 255 -4.29 -14.43 8.87
C LYS A 255 -5.09 -13.57 9.84
N LYS A 256 -6.15 -14.15 10.40
CA LYS A 256 -6.94 -13.57 11.48
C LYS A 256 -7.15 -14.62 12.57
N ILE A 257 -7.05 -14.20 13.83
CA ILE A 257 -7.30 -15.05 14.99
C ILE A 257 -8.63 -14.63 15.62
N ASN A 258 -9.56 -15.57 15.76
CA ASN A 258 -10.86 -15.39 16.40
C ASN A 258 -11.00 -16.43 17.52
N GLU A 259 -10.88 -16.00 18.78
CA GLU A 259 -10.92 -16.89 19.95
C GLU A 259 -9.89 -18.03 19.85
N GLN A 260 -10.33 -19.25 19.56
CA GLN A 260 -9.49 -20.45 19.41
C GLN A 260 -9.16 -20.77 17.94
N GLU A 261 -9.84 -20.14 16.97
CA GLU A 261 -9.66 -20.44 15.55
C GLU A 261 -8.72 -19.44 14.86
N LYS A 262 -7.95 -19.95 13.89
CA LYS A 262 -7.10 -19.16 13.00
C LYS A 262 -7.58 -19.37 11.57
N SER A 263 -8.03 -18.29 10.95
CA SER A 263 -8.32 -18.28 9.51
C SER A 263 -7.11 -17.78 8.74
N TYR A 264 -6.75 -18.47 7.68
CA TYR A 264 -5.74 -18.06 6.71
C TYR A 264 -6.42 -17.96 5.34
N THR A 265 -6.43 -16.77 4.77
CA THR A 265 -7.00 -16.50 3.45
C THR A 265 -5.87 -16.17 2.48
N PHE A 266 -5.95 -16.72 1.27
CA PHE A 266 -4.88 -16.71 0.27
C PHE A 266 -5.39 -16.17 -1.07
N ALA A 267 -4.51 -15.47 -1.79
CA ALA A 267 -4.72 -15.13 -3.20
C ALA A 267 -3.41 -15.27 -3.99
N ASP A 268 -3.50 -15.83 -5.21
CA ASP A 268 -2.38 -15.88 -6.17
C ASP A 268 -2.04 -14.48 -6.67
N LEU A 269 -1.08 -13.85 -6.00
CA LEU A 269 -0.70 -12.45 -6.25
C LEU A 269 -0.18 -12.23 -7.68
N ALA A 270 0.47 -13.24 -8.28
CA ALA A 270 1.07 -13.15 -9.60
C ALA A 270 0.16 -13.65 -10.73
N HIS A 271 -1.07 -14.08 -10.42
CA HIS A 271 -2.00 -14.70 -11.36
C HIS A 271 -1.34 -15.83 -12.17
N THR A 272 -0.56 -16.66 -11.47
CA THR A 272 0.13 -17.83 -12.02
C THR A 272 -0.84 -18.83 -12.64
N LYS A 273 -2.07 -18.94 -12.09
CA LYS A 273 -3.08 -19.93 -12.48
C LYS A 273 -2.57 -21.37 -12.35
N THR A 274 -1.78 -21.62 -11.30
CA THR A 274 -1.21 -22.93 -10.98
C THR A 274 -1.64 -23.40 -9.60
N LYS A 275 -1.26 -24.63 -9.26
CA LYS A 275 -1.29 -25.09 -7.87
C LYS A 275 -0.15 -24.43 -7.09
N ILE A 276 -0.43 -24.02 -5.86
CA ILE A 276 0.54 -23.42 -4.93
C ILE A 276 0.61 -24.31 -3.69
N THR A 277 1.83 -24.60 -3.26
CA THR A 277 2.09 -25.37 -2.05
C THR A 277 2.28 -24.43 -0.88
N ILE A 278 1.59 -24.68 0.22
CA ILE A 278 1.79 -23.93 1.46
C ILE A 278 1.99 -24.84 2.67
N GLU A 279 2.78 -24.36 3.63
CA GLU A 279 2.88 -24.94 4.97
C GLU A 279 2.42 -23.86 5.96
N LEU A 280 1.51 -24.22 6.87
CA LEU A 280 1.06 -23.34 7.95
C LEU A 280 2.00 -23.49 9.15
N PRO A 281 2.01 -22.52 10.08
CA PRO A 281 2.74 -22.68 11.33
C PRO A 281 2.25 -23.95 12.06
N ASN A 282 3.17 -24.71 12.65
CA ASN A 282 2.86 -25.94 13.38
C ASN A 282 2.30 -25.64 14.78
N ASP A 283 1.24 -24.83 14.83
CA ASP A 283 0.62 -24.31 16.04
C ASP A 283 -0.92 -24.50 16.04
N PHE A 284 -1.40 -25.54 15.35
CA PHE A 284 -2.80 -25.96 15.30
C PHE A 284 -2.90 -27.48 15.50
N GLU A 285 -4.01 -27.93 16.08
CA GLU A 285 -4.33 -29.33 16.36
C GLU A 285 -5.19 -29.96 15.26
N ALA A 286 -6.07 -29.18 14.62
CA ALA A 286 -6.97 -29.69 13.59
C ALA A 286 -7.31 -28.68 12.49
N VAL A 287 -7.56 -29.18 11.28
CA VAL A 287 -8.15 -28.40 10.18
C VAL A 287 -9.67 -28.43 10.34
N ARG A 288 -10.29 -27.26 10.52
CA ARG A 288 -11.75 -27.12 10.68
C ARG A 288 -12.48 -27.04 9.36
N SER A 289 -11.97 -26.22 8.44
CA SER A 289 -12.55 -26.08 7.11
C SER A 289 -11.51 -25.64 6.09
N MET A 290 -11.78 -25.94 4.82
CA MET A 290 -10.97 -25.52 3.68
C MET A 290 -11.89 -25.19 2.51
N SER A 291 -11.56 -24.15 1.74
CA SER A 291 -12.22 -23.87 0.47
C SER A 291 -12.08 -25.04 -0.52
N GLU A 292 -13.00 -25.12 -1.48
CA GLU A 292 -12.89 -26.06 -2.59
C GLU A 292 -11.56 -25.91 -3.33
N GLY A 293 -10.96 -27.02 -3.77
CA GLY A 293 -9.67 -27.00 -4.48
C GLY A 293 -8.43 -26.93 -3.57
N ILE A 294 -8.62 -27.01 -2.25
CA ILE A 294 -7.53 -27.22 -1.28
C ILE A 294 -7.46 -28.70 -0.88
N THR A 295 -6.24 -29.25 -0.84
CA THR A 295 -5.96 -30.58 -0.29
C THR A 295 -4.89 -30.49 0.79
N TYR A 296 -5.01 -31.29 1.86
CA TYR A 296 -4.02 -31.37 2.94
C TYR A 296 -3.35 -32.75 2.99
N ASP A 297 -2.02 -32.77 3.02
CA ASP A 297 -1.21 -33.95 3.29
C ASP A 297 -0.71 -33.89 4.73
N GLU A 298 -1.35 -34.67 5.61
CA GLU A 298 -1.02 -34.75 7.04
C GLU A 298 0.40 -35.29 7.31
N GLN A 299 0.92 -36.18 6.45
CA GLN A 299 2.24 -36.77 6.67
C GLN A 299 3.35 -35.74 6.38
N MET A 300 3.11 -34.86 5.41
CA MET A 300 4.04 -33.80 5.04
C MET A 300 3.74 -32.46 5.73
N GLY A 301 2.60 -32.32 6.41
CA GLY A 301 2.17 -31.05 7.03
C GLY A 301 1.92 -29.95 5.98
N ARG A 302 1.42 -30.31 4.80
CA ARG A 302 1.45 -29.45 3.61
C ARG A 302 0.08 -29.35 2.94
N PHE A 303 -0.32 -28.14 2.58
CA PHE A 303 -1.50 -27.89 1.78
C PHE A 303 -1.13 -27.62 0.33
N THR A 304 -1.98 -28.04 -0.59
CA THR A 304 -1.93 -27.65 -2.00
C THR A 304 -3.22 -26.90 -2.32
N ILE A 305 -3.08 -25.66 -2.80
CA ILE A 305 -4.19 -24.80 -3.19
C ILE A 305 -4.23 -24.70 -4.71
N ASP A 306 -5.37 -25.06 -5.32
CA ASP A 306 -5.57 -24.97 -6.77
C ASP A 306 -6.16 -23.62 -7.20
N PHE A 307 -5.33 -22.75 -7.79
CA PHE A 307 -5.74 -21.48 -8.41
C PHE A 307 -5.93 -21.58 -9.93
N SER A 308 -5.95 -22.78 -10.52
CA SER A 308 -6.13 -22.95 -11.97
C SER A 308 -7.56 -22.67 -12.44
N GLN A 309 -8.55 -22.78 -11.55
CA GLN A 309 -9.96 -22.52 -11.84
C GLN A 309 -10.28 -21.03 -11.66
N THR A 310 -11.02 -20.44 -12.61
CA THR A 310 -11.20 -18.97 -12.69
C THR A 310 -12.32 -18.41 -11.81
N SER A 311 -13.17 -19.26 -11.22
CA SER A 311 -14.35 -18.81 -10.47
C SER A 311 -14.07 -18.37 -9.03
N ASP A 312 -12.93 -18.77 -8.46
CA ASP A 312 -12.61 -18.51 -7.07
C ASP A 312 -11.17 -18.02 -6.89
N THR A 313 -11.03 -16.70 -6.77
CA THR A 313 -9.74 -16.01 -6.73
C THR A 313 -9.12 -15.95 -5.33
N GLN A 314 -9.86 -16.36 -4.29
CA GLN A 314 -9.39 -16.39 -2.92
C GLN A 314 -9.72 -17.73 -2.28
N LYS A 315 -8.81 -18.25 -1.46
CA LYS A 315 -8.94 -19.58 -0.84
C LYS A 315 -8.71 -19.45 0.65
N GLN A 316 -9.47 -20.17 1.47
CA GLN A 316 -9.38 -20.07 2.92
C GLN A 316 -9.15 -21.44 3.56
N ILE A 317 -8.33 -21.44 4.61
CA ILE A 317 -8.16 -22.55 5.53
C ILE A 317 -8.47 -22.01 6.93
N VAL A 318 -9.29 -22.74 7.69
CA VAL A 318 -9.53 -22.48 9.11
C VAL A 318 -8.99 -23.65 9.91
N VAL A 319 -8.15 -23.35 10.90
CA VAL A 319 -7.56 -24.32 11.82
C VAL A 319 -7.85 -23.91 13.27
N GLU A 320 -7.80 -24.88 14.18
CA GLU A 320 -7.83 -24.68 15.64
C GLU A 320 -6.57 -25.23 16.29
#